data_AF-A0A9E7BAT2-F1
#
_entry.id   AF-A0A9E7BAT2-F1
#
_cell.length_a   1.000
_cell.length_b   1.000
_cell.length_c   1.000
_cell.angle_alpha   90.00
_cell.angle_beta   90.00
_cell.angle_gamma   90.00
#
_symmetry.space_group_name_H-M   'P 1'
#
loop_
_entity.id
_entity.type
_entity.pdbx_description
1 polymer ?
#
loop_
_entity_poly.entity_id
_entity_poly.type
_entity_poly.pdbx_seq_one_letter_code
_entity_poly.pdbx_strand_id
1 'polypeptide(L)'
;MDARQLTPRYSVSPQIAPEDMDAIAAAGFTTIICNRPDAEVPPGLHAAEMARAAQAAGLRFETLPLTHQTMTPENVARQRDLIAGSEGPVLAYCASGTRSSVVWALGEAGHRPVDDILTAARNAGYMLDNLRPTLDLAAAQAR
;
A
#
# COMPACT_ATOMS: atom_id res chain seq x y z
N MET A 1 -9.72 10.83 5.34
CA MET A 1 -8.91 10.02 4.40
C MET A 1 -8.51 10.81 3.14
N ASP A 2 -7.26 10.66 2.66
CA ASP A 2 -6.72 11.23 1.39
C ASP A 2 -6.22 10.09 0.50
N ALA A 3 -7.15 9.35 -0.11
CA ALA A 3 -6.83 8.18 -0.93
C ALA A 3 -6.40 8.59 -2.34
N ARG A 4 -5.19 8.19 -2.72
CA ARG A 4 -4.58 8.47 -4.03
C ARG A 4 -4.49 7.16 -4.81
N GLN A 5 -5.18 7.12 -5.95
CA GLN A 5 -5.33 5.90 -6.73
C GLN A 5 -4.11 5.68 -7.64
N LEU A 6 -3.44 4.52 -7.51
CA LEU A 6 -2.39 4.10 -8.46
C LEU A 6 -2.97 3.20 -9.54
N THR A 7 -3.95 2.37 -9.18
CA THR A 7 -4.71 1.52 -10.11
C THR A 7 -6.16 1.43 -9.65
N PRO A 8 -7.11 1.01 -10.51
CA PRO A 8 -8.50 0.82 -10.09
C PRO A 8 -8.68 -0.11 -8.87
N ARG A 9 -7.72 -1.02 -8.63
CA ARG A 9 -7.76 -1.97 -7.50
C ARG A 9 -6.83 -1.62 -6.33
N TYR A 10 -6.02 -0.57 -6.44
CA TYR A 10 -5.04 -0.23 -5.42
C TYR A 10 -4.85 1.28 -5.30
N SER A 11 -5.17 1.79 -4.11
CA SER A 11 -4.95 3.16 -3.69
C SER A 11 -4.03 3.20 -2.47
N VAL A 12 -3.33 4.31 -2.30
CA VAL A 12 -2.52 4.58 -1.12
C VAL A 12 -3.00 5.83 -0.40
N SER A 13 -2.68 5.96 0.88
CA SER A 13 -2.99 7.16 1.66
C SER A 13 -1.84 7.50 2.62
N PRO A 14 -1.68 8.78 3.00
CA PRO A 14 -1.09 9.14 4.29
C PRO A 14 -1.81 8.44 5.46
N GLN A 15 -1.30 8.64 6.67
CA GLN A 15 -1.88 8.06 7.88
C GLN A 15 -3.40 8.29 7.93
N ILE A 16 -4.15 7.20 8.08
CA ILE A 16 -5.59 7.20 8.33
C ILE A 16 -5.86 7.07 9.84
N ALA A 17 -7.09 7.36 10.26
CA ALA A 17 -7.53 7.23 11.66
C ALA A 17 -8.68 6.21 11.81
N PRO A 18 -8.95 5.68 13.01
CA PRO A 18 -10.07 4.77 13.26
C PRO A 18 -11.42 5.32 12.80
N GLU A 19 -11.61 6.63 12.82
CA GLU A 19 -12.85 7.30 12.44
C GLU A 19 -13.05 7.34 10.90
N ASP A 20 -12.01 7.07 10.11
CA ASP A 20 -12.09 7.04 8.64
C ASP A 20 -12.76 5.76 8.11
N MET A 21 -12.93 4.70 8.92
CA MET A 21 -13.27 3.35 8.44
C MET A 21 -14.61 3.28 7.70
N ASP A 22 -15.64 3.97 8.20
CA ASP A 22 -16.94 4.01 7.55
C ASP A 22 -16.85 4.71 6.18
N ALA A 23 -16.07 5.78 6.08
CA ALA A 23 -15.83 6.47 4.81
C ALA A 23 -15.01 5.61 3.84
N ILE A 24 -14.04 4.83 4.34
CA ILE A 24 -13.25 3.88 3.55
C ILE A 24 -14.15 2.78 2.98
N ALA A 25 -15.03 2.20 3.80
CA ALA A 25 -15.99 1.20 3.35
C ALA A 25 -16.99 1.80 2.33
N ALA A 26 -17.52 2.99 2.60
CA ALA A 26 -18.44 3.68 1.68
C ALA A 26 -17.79 4.03 0.33
N ALA A 27 -16.47 4.26 0.30
CA ALA A 27 -15.69 4.44 -0.93
C ALA A 27 -15.48 3.14 -1.72
N GLY A 28 -15.94 1.99 -1.20
CA GLY A 28 -15.91 0.69 -1.88
C GLY A 28 -14.62 -0.10 -1.68
N PHE A 29 -13.73 0.33 -0.78
CA PHE A 29 -12.58 -0.48 -0.40
C PHE A 29 -13.02 -1.69 0.42
N THR A 30 -12.35 -2.82 0.23
CA THR A 30 -12.66 -4.07 0.95
C THR A 30 -11.54 -4.49 1.89
N THR A 31 -10.33 -3.96 1.68
CA THR A 31 -9.14 -4.34 2.43
C THR A 31 -8.25 -3.14 2.68
N ILE A 32 -7.78 -3.03 3.92
CA ILE A 32 -6.77 -2.05 4.35
C ILE A 32 -5.45 -2.77 4.61
N ILE A 33 -4.34 -2.20 4.13
CA ILE A 33 -2.98 -2.68 4.45
C ILE A 33 -2.21 -1.59 5.20
N CYS A 34 -1.83 -1.87 6.45
CA CYS A 34 -0.96 -1.00 7.22
C CYS A 34 0.51 -1.31 6.90
N ASN A 35 1.18 -0.36 6.24
CA ASN A 35 2.62 -0.42 5.99
C ASN A 35 3.45 0.41 6.97
N ARG A 36 2.86 0.84 8.10
CA ARG A 36 3.53 1.65 9.11
C ARG A 36 3.80 0.85 10.40
N PRO A 37 5.04 0.83 10.91
CA PRO A 37 5.33 0.26 12.22
C PRO A 37 4.67 1.04 13.36
N ASP A 38 4.16 0.34 14.37
CA ASP A 38 3.55 0.93 15.57
C ASP A 38 4.52 1.82 16.35
N ALA A 39 5.82 1.55 16.29
CA ALA A 39 6.86 2.38 16.90
C ALA A 39 6.88 3.83 16.40
N GLU A 40 6.24 4.13 15.26
CA GLU A 40 6.18 5.47 14.68
C GLU A 40 4.90 6.26 15.03
N VAL A 41 3.97 5.68 15.79
CA VAL A 41 2.64 6.26 16.04
C VAL A 41 2.19 6.12 17.50
N PRO A 42 1.29 6.99 17.98
CA PRO A 42 0.71 6.83 19.32
C PRO A 42 -0.14 5.56 19.43
N PRO A 43 -0.37 5.03 20.65
CA PRO A 43 -1.13 3.80 20.88
C PRO A 43 -2.52 3.75 20.22
N GLY A 44 -3.23 4.89 20.15
CA GLY A 44 -4.54 4.95 19.50
C GLY A 44 -4.52 4.73 17.98
N LEU A 45 -3.32 4.75 17.36
CA LEU A 45 -3.12 4.48 15.94
C LEU A 45 -2.31 3.19 15.70
N HIS A 46 -2.07 2.39 16.75
CA HIS A 46 -1.43 1.08 16.60
C HIS A 46 -2.28 0.17 15.71
N ALA A 47 -1.62 -0.72 14.98
CA ALA A 47 -2.26 -1.60 14.01
C ALA A 47 -3.41 -2.42 14.63
N ALA A 48 -3.32 -2.77 15.92
CA ALA A 48 -4.39 -3.45 16.64
C ALA A 48 -5.68 -2.61 16.76
N GLU A 49 -5.58 -1.33 17.09
CA GLU A 49 -6.75 -0.43 17.18
C GLU A 49 -7.33 -0.15 15.79
N MET A 50 -6.45 0.04 14.81
CA MET A 50 -6.85 0.23 13.41
C MET A 50 -7.56 -1.01 12.86
N ALA A 51 -7.08 -2.21 13.19
CA ALA A 51 -7.70 -3.47 12.81
C ALA A 51 -9.09 -3.63 13.44
N ARG A 52 -9.22 -3.31 14.74
CA ARG A 52 -10.51 -3.36 15.44
C ARG A 52 -11.55 -2.44 14.80
N ALA A 53 -11.15 -1.21 14.47
CA ALA A 53 -12.02 -0.25 13.80
C ALA A 53 -12.40 -0.70 12.37
N ALA A 54 -11.43 -1.19 11.59
CA ALA A 54 -11.66 -1.71 10.24
C ALA A 54 -12.63 -2.89 10.25
N GLN A 55 -12.44 -3.86 11.15
CA GLN A 55 -13.33 -5.01 11.29
C GLN A 55 -14.76 -4.61 11.67
N ALA A 56 -14.93 -3.62 12.55
CA ALA A 56 -16.25 -3.09 12.90
C ALA A 56 -16.98 -2.46 11.70
N ALA A 57 -16.23 -1.90 10.75
CA ALA A 57 -16.75 -1.37 9.49
C ALA A 57 -16.87 -2.42 8.35
N GLY A 58 -16.61 -3.71 8.64
CA GLY A 58 -16.68 -4.78 7.65
C GLY A 58 -15.49 -4.83 6.67
N LEU A 59 -14.38 -4.17 7.02
CA LEU A 59 -13.16 -4.16 6.21
C LEU A 59 -12.17 -5.23 6.68
N ARG A 60 -11.55 -5.94 5.74
CA ARG A 60 -10.38 -6.76 6.04
C ARG A 60 -9.20 -5.84 6.37
N PHE A 61 -8.42 -6.20 7.38
CA PHE A 61 -7.24 -5.44 7.78
C PHE A 61 -6.00 -6.34 7.81
N GLU A 62 -4.92 -5.88 7.20
CA GLU A 62 -3.66 -6.59 7.10
C GLU A 62 -2.51 -5.70 7.56
N THR A 63 -1.56 -6.28 8.29
CA THR A 63 -0.40 -5.58 8.82
C THR A 63 0.86 -6.08 8.10
N LEU A 64 1.54 -5.18 7.39
CA LEU A 64 2.81 -5.47 6.73
C LEU A 64 3.76 -4.28 6.91
N PRO A 65 4.38 -4.12 8.11
CA PRO A 65 5.16 -2.93 8.43
C PRO A 65 6.42 -2.82 7.55
N LEU A 66 6.58 -1.68 6.89
CA LEU A 66 7.69 -1.42 5.98
C LEU A 66 8.63 -0.35 6.52
N THR A 67 9.91 -0.68 6.48
CA THR A 67 11.06 0.19 6.74
C THR A 67 12.07 0.01 5.61
N HIS A 68 13.17 0.78 5.61
CA HIS A 68 14.28 0.55 4.69
C HIS A 68 14.85 -0.87 4.80
N GLN A 69 14.82 -1.48 5.99
CA GLN A 69 15.34 -2.82 6.24
C GLN A 69 14.35 -3.92 5.85
N THR A 70 13.04 -3.65 5.95
CA THR A 70 12.00 -4.64 5.66
C THR A 70 11.40 -4.50 4.26
N MET A 71 11.92 -3.59 3.42
CA MET A 71 11.60 -3.51 1.99
C MET A 71 12.33 -4.63 1.22
N THR A 72 12.04 -5.88 1.55
CA THR A 72 12.67 -7.08 1.00
C THR A 72 11.83 -7.69 -0.13
N PRO A 73 12.41 -8.53 -1.01
CA PRO A 73 11.65 -9.25 -2.03
C PRO A 73 10.48 -10.08 -1.47
N GLU A 74 10.67 -10.68 -0.29
CA GLU A 74 9.63 -11.43 0.41
C GLU A 74 8.43 -10.55 0.78
N ASN A 75 8.67 -9.38 1.37
CA ASN A 75 7.59 -8.45 1.72
C ASN A 75 6.97 -7.79 0.49
N VAL A 76 7.73 -7.58 -0.58
CA VAL A 76 7.19 -7.14 -1.88
C VAL A 76 6.22 -8.19 -2.42
N ALA A 77 6.61 -9.48 -2.43
CA ALA A 77 5.73 -10.56 -2.84
C ALA A 77 4.49 -10.65 -1.93
N ARG A 78 4.68 -10.55 -0.60
CA ARG A 78 3.58 -10.57 0.37
C ARG A 78 2.57 -9.45 0.13
N GLN A 79 3.03 -8.22 -0.13
CA GLN A 79 2.15 -7.10 -0.47
C GLN A 79 1.30 -7.43 -1.71
N ARG A 80 1.89 -8.02 -2.74
CA ARG A 80 1.16 -8.41 -3.95
C ARG A 80 0.12 -9.49 -3.67
N ASP A 81 0.47 -10.49 -2.89
CA ASP A 81 -0.45 -11.57 -2.52
C ASP A 81 -1.67 -11.03 -1.76
N LEU A 82 -1.45 -10.06 -0.87
CA LEU A 82 -2.54 -9.38 -0.17
C LEU A 82 -3.45 -8.61 -1.13
N ILE A 83 -2.88 -7.95 -2.15
CA ILE A 83 -3.66 -7.23 -3.18
C ILE A 83 -4.44 -8.22 -4.05
N ALA A 84 -3.79 -9.29 -4.51
CA ALA A 84 -4.39 -10.30 -5.38
C ALA A 84 -5.50 -11.09 -4.66
N GLY A 85 -5.30 -11.39 -3.37
CA GLY A 85 -6.26 -12.11 -2.52
C GLY A 85 -7.36 -11.23 -1.90
N SER A 86 -7.43 -9.94 -2.24
CA SER A 86 -8.53 -9.07 -1.84
C SER A 86 -9.74 -9.28 -2.78
N GLU A 87 -10.94 -9.30 -2.21
CA GLU A 87 -12.21 -9.42 -2.97
C GLU A 87 -12.55 -8.15 -3.77
N GLY A 88 -11.96 -7.01 -3.40
CA GLY A 88 -12.22 -5.71 -4.02
C GLY A 88 -11.00 -4.78 -3.99
N PRO A 89 -11.22 -3.46 -4.15
CA PRO A 89 -10.16 -2.46 -4.08
C PRO A 89 -9.47 -2.42 -2.71
N VAL A 90 -8.16 -2.22 -2.74
CA VAL A 90 -7.31 -2.14 -1.54
C VAL A 90 -6.89 -0.70 -1.27
N LEU A 91 -6.92 -0.31 0.00
CA LEU A 91 -6.30 0.92 0.49
C LEU A 91 -5.08 0.57 1.36
N ALA A 92 -3.88 0.91 0.90
CA ALA A 92 -2.68 0.79 1.72
C ALA A 92 -2.29 2.14 2.32
N TYR A 93 -1.75 2.17 3.54
CA TYR A 93 -1.29 3.42 4.13
C TYR A 93 0.04 3.26 4.85
N CYS A 94 0.77 4.38 4.94
CA CYS A 94 1.86 4.53 5.88
C CYS A 94 1.85 5.95 6.46
N ALA A 95 3.01 6.55 6.76
CA ALA A 95 3.07 7.95 7.20
C ALA A 95 2.56 8.92 6.12
N SER A 96 3.07 8.81 4.89
CA SER A 96 2.77 9.70 3.74
C SER A 96 2.18 8.97 2.54
N GLY A 97 2.03 7.65 2.61
CA GLY A 97 1.72 6.76 1.48
C GLY A 97 2.94 6.34 0.64
N THR A 98 4.10 6.98 0.78
CA THR A 98 5.29 6.69 -0.04
C THR A 98 5.77 5.24 0.06
N ARG A 99 5.83 4.66 1.27
CA ARG A 99 6.26 3.24 1.42
C ARG A 99 5.34 2.29 0.67
N SER A 100 4.03 2.54 0.76
CA SER A 100 3.00 1.77 0.07
C SER A 100 3.15 1.90 -1.45
N SER A 101 3.42 3.10 -1.97
CA SER A 101 3.70 3.32 -3.39
C SER A 101 4.98 2.61 -3.85
N VAL A 102 6.03 2.62 -3.04
CA VAL A 102 7.31 1.97 -3.36
C VAL A 102 7.18 0.45 -3.40
N VAL A 103 6.59 -0.17 -2.38
CA VAL A 103 6.41 -1.63 -2.34
C VAL A 103 5.50 -2.11 -3.48
N TRP A 104 4.47 -1.32 -3.81
CA TRP A 104 3.62 -1.60 -4.97
C TRP A 104 4.41 -1.53 -6.28
N ALA A 105 5.21 -0.48 -6.48
CA ALA A 105 6.01 -0.32 -7.69
C ALA A 105 7.01 -1.47 -7.88
N LEU A 106 7.69 -1.87 -6.80
CA LEU A 106 8.58 -3.03 -6.80
C LEU A 106 7.84 -4.34 -7.10
N GLY A 107 6.61 -4.48 -6.62
CA GLY A 107 5.79 -5.67 -6.87
C GLY A 107 5.25 -5.75 -8.30
N GLU A 108 4.97 -4.60 -8.92
CA GLU A 108 4.50 -4.55 -10.30
C GLU A 108 5.63 -4.74 -11.32
N ALA A 109 6.90 -4.53 -10.92
CA ALA A 109 8.04 -4.73 -11.78
C ALA A 109 8.08 -6.18 -12.30
N GLY A 110 8.10 -6.35 -13.63
CA GLY A 110 8.01 -7.66 -14.29
C GLY A 110 6.59 -8.07 -14.68
N HIS A 111 5.56 -7.43 -14.12
CA HIS A 111 4.15 -7.64 -14.46
C HIS A 111 3.54 -6.47 -15.25
N ARG A 112 4.17 -5.30 -15.15
CA ARG A 112 3.79 -4.07 -15.85
C ARG A 112 5.04 -3.37 -16.42
N PRO A 113 4.94 -2.67 -17.56
CA PRO A 113 6.02 -1.81 -18.03
C PRO A 113 6.43 -0.79 -16.96
N VAL A 114 7.75 -0.60 -16.78
CA VAL A 114 8.27 0.33 -15.75
C VAL A 114 7.79 1.77 -15.97
N ASP A 115 7.62 2.20 -17.23
CA ASP A 115 7.06 3.52 -17.54
C ASP A 115 5.63 3.70 -17.03
N ASP A 116 4.80 2.66 -17.13
CA ASP A 116 3.42 2.70 -16.64
C ASP A 116 3.37 2.72 -15.12
N ILE A 117 4.28 1.98 -14.45
CA ILE A 117 4.42 2.00 -12.99
C ILE A 117 4.77 3.42 -12.50
N LEU A 118 5.78 4.03 -13.10
CA LEU A 118 6.22 5.39 -12.74
C LEU A 118 5.16 6.44 -13.06
N THR A 119 4.47 6.31 -14.19
CA THR A 119 3.39 7.23 -14.58
C THR A 119 2.21 7.14 -13.61
N ALA A 120 1.80 5.93 -13.23
CA ALA A 120 0.74 5.72 -12.23
C ALA A 120 1.11 6.34 -10.88
N ALA A 121 2.34 6.10 -10.39
CA ALA A 121 2.83 6.70 -9.15
C ALA A 121 2.83 8.24 -9.23
N ARG A 122 3.31 8.81 -10.34
CA ARG A 122 3.36 10.26 -10.56
C ARG A 122 1.97 10.88 -10.57
N ASN A 123 1.00 10.26 -11.25
CA ASN A 123 -0.39 10.72 -11.28
C ASN A 123 -1.04 10.67 -9.88
N ALA A 124 -0.63 9.72 -9.05
CA ALA A 124 -1.02 9.64 -7.65
C ALA A 124 -0.22 10.59 -6.71
N GLY A 125 0.65 11.45 -7.26
CA GLY A 125 1.44 12.42 -6.49
C GLY A 125 2.70 11.83 -5.83
N TYR A 126 3.20 10.70 -6.29
CA TYR A 126 4.42 10.05 -5.79
C TYR A 126 5.52 10.04 -6.86
N MET A 127 6.57 10.82 -6.63
CA MET A 127 7.75 10.87 -7.50
C MET A 127 8.68 9.71 -7.19
N LEU A 128 8.65 8.67 -8.02
CA LEU A 128 9.46 7.44 -7.85
C LEU A 128 10.50 7.27 -8.96
N ASP A 129 10.76 8.29 -9.78
CA ASP A 129 11.64 8.21 -10.95
C ASP A 129 13.07 7.77 -10.59
N ASN A 130 13.53 8.10 -9.37
CA ASN A 130 14.82 7.64 -8.84
C ASN A 130 14.92 6.12 -8.66
N LEU A 131 13.79 5.40 -8.62
CA LEU A 131 13.74 3.94 -8.50
C LEU A 131 13.82 3.23 -9.85
N ARG A 132 13.83 3.95 -10.99
CA ARG A 132 13.87 3.33 -12.32
C ARG A 132 14.94 2.23 -12.46
N PRO A 133 16.22 2.44 -12.09
CA PRO A 133 17.23 1.38 -12.21
C PRO A 133 16.89 0.11 -11.42
N THR A 134 16.31 0.28 -10.22
CA THR A 134 15.88 -0.83 -9.37
C THR A 134 14.67 -1.55 -9.97
N LEU A 135 13.70 -0.81 -10.52
CA LEU A 135 12.53 -1.38 -11.17
C LEU A 135 12.89 -2.14 -12.45
N ASP A 136 13.81 -1.61 -13.25
CA ASP A 136 14.30 -2.28 -14.46
C ASP A 136 15.04 -3.59 -14.11
N LEU A 137 15.85 -3.58 -13.05
CA LEU A 137 16.51 -4.78 -12.54
C LEU A 137 15.50 -5.82 -12.04
N ALA A 138 14.53 -5.40 -11.22
CA ALA A 138 13.48 -6.29 -10.71
C ALA A 138 12.64 -6.88 -11.85
N ALA A 139 12.30 -6.07 -12.87
CA ALA A 139 11.55 -6.52 -14.03
C ALA A 139 12.34 -7.52 -14.89
N ALA A 140 13.66 -7.42 -14.94
CA ALA A 140 14.52 -8.39 -15.62
C ALA A 140 14.62 -9.73 -14.85
N GLN A 141 14.59 -9.69 -13.52
CA GLN A 141 14.69 -10.87 -12.65
C GLN A 141 13.38 -11.67 -12.58
N ALA A 142 12.24 -11.05 -12.90
CA ALA A 142 10.92 -11.68 -12.89
C ALA A 142 10.56 -12.39 -14.22
N ARG A 143 11.44 -12.34 -15.23
CA ARG A 143 11.30 -13.01 -16.53
C ARG A 143 11.93 -14.40 -16.51
#